data_AF-A0A645JK17-F1
#
_entry.id   AF-A0A645JK17-F1
#
_cell.length_a   1.000
_cell.length_b   1.000
_cell.length_c   1.000
_cell.angle_alpha   90.00
_cell.angle_beta   90.00
_cell.angle_gamma   90.00
#
_symmetry.space_group_name_H-M   'P 1'
#
loop_
_entity.id
_entity.type
_entity.pdbx_description
1 polymer ?
#
loop_
_entity_poly.entity_id
_entity_poly.type
_entity_poly.pdbx_seq_one_letter_code
_entity_poly.pdbx_strand_id
1 'polypeptide(L)' 'MEYIIHCRVLKARELLRKGMRVQEVGETVGFRNNEHFIRTFGALTGTSPKRYAKEYLAGDKC' A
#
# COMPACT_ATOMS: atom_id res chain seq x y z
N MET A 1 14.94 12.58 -2.77
CA MET A 1 13.93 12.19 -1.75
C MET A 1 13.00 11.07 -2.22
N GLU A 2 12.93 10.73 -3.50
CA GLU A 2 12.04 9.68 -4.03
C GLU A 2 12.36 8.27 -3.51
N TYR A 3 13.62 7.96 -3.20
CA TYR A 3 14.04 6.65 -2.69
C TYR A 3 13.28 6.22 -1.42
N ILE A 4 13.08 7.14 -0.47
CA ILE A 4 12.36 6.85 0.78
C ILE A 4 10.89 6.53 0.48
N ILE A 5 10.28 7.24 -0.46
CA ILE A 5 8.89 7.00 -0.87
C ILE A 5 8.77 5.60 -1.50
N HIS A 6 9.71 5.23 -2.37
CA HIS A 6 9.76 3.88 -2.94
C HIS A 6 9.86 2.80 -1.86
N CYS A 7 10.79 2.94 -0.90
CA CYS A 7 10.91 1.99 0.21
C CYS A 7 9.61 1.88 1.03
N ARG A 8 8.94 3.01 1.30
CA ARG A 8 7.65 3.02 2.01
C ARG A 8 6.56 2.30 1.24
N VAL A 9 6.47 2.51 -0.07
CA VAL A 9 5.47 1.83 -0.91
C VAL A 9 5.77 0.35 -1.04
N LEU A 10 7.04 -0.05 -1.15
CA LEU A 10 7.44 -1.47 -1.10
C LEU A 10 6.98 -2.12 0.20
N LYS A 11 7.20 -1.45 1.35
CA LYS A 11 6.73 -1.95 2.63
C LYS A 11 5.20 -2.01 2.70
N ALA A 12 4.52 -1.00 2.18
CA ALA A 12 3.06 -0.97 2.14
C ALA A 12 2.49 -2.15 1.36
N ARG A 13 3.10 -2.54 0.24
CA ARG A 13 2.68 -3.72 -0.53
C ARG A 13 2.76 -5.00 0.29
N GLU A 14 3.85 -5.20 1.03
CA GLU A 14 3.97 -6.37 1.92
C GLU A 14 2.86 -6.42 2.97
N LEU A 15 2.56 -5.28 3.60
CA LEU A 15 1.55 -5.21 4.66
C LEU A 15 0.13 -5.42 4.11
N LEU A 16 -0.18 -4.85 2.93
CA LEU A 16 -1.46 -5.07 2.26
C LEU A 16 -1.65 -6.53 1.86
N ARG A 17 -0.59 -7.22 1.41
CA ARG A 17 -0.63 -8.66 1.11
C ARG A 17 -0.86 -9.51 2.36
N LYS A 18 -0.40 -9.05 3.53
CA LYS A 18 -0.69 -9.69 4.82
C LYS A 18 -2.11 -9.44 5.33
N GLY A 19 -2.93 -8.70 4.60
CA GLY A 19 -4.31 -8.41 4.96
C GLY A 19 -4.51 -7.22 5.91
N MET A 20 -3.47 -6.42 6.12
CA MET A 20 -3.56 -5.21 6.92
C MET A 20 -4.44 -4.15 6.23
N ARG A 21 -5.19 -3.36 7.01
CA ARG A 21 -6.07 -2.36 6.43
C ARG A 21 -5.27 -1.22 5.82
N VAL A 22 -5.76 -0.68 4.70
CA VAL A 22 -5.11 0.42 3.95
C VAL A 22 -4.72 1.60 4.85
N GLN A 23 -5.57 1.96 5.81
CA GLN A 23 -5.33 3.04 6.76
C GLN A 23 -4.15 2.73 7.69
N GLU A 24 -4.16 1.56 8.33
CA GLU A 24 -3.08 1.10 9.22
C GLU A 24 -1.75 1.00 8.47
N VAL A 25 -1.78 0.55 7.21
CA VAL A 25 -0.59 0.49 6.35
C VAL A 25 -0.02 1.88 6.11
N GLY A 26 -0.86 2.87 5.79
CA GLY A 26 -0.44 4.25 5.55
C GLY A 26 0.27 4.85 6.76
N GLU A 27 -0.30 4.64 7.95
CA GLU A 27 0.28 5.06 9.24
C GLU A 27 1.60 4.33 9.52
N THR A 28 1.63 3.00 9.32
CA THR A 28 2.81 2.15 9.59
C THR A 28 4.01 2.54 8.73
N VAL A 29 3.81 2.88 7.46
CA VAL A 29 4.92 3.27 6.57
C VAL A 29 5.25 4.78 6.65
N GLY A 30 4.61 5.51 7.56
CA GLY A 30 4.94 6.91 7.87
C GLY A 30 4.33 7.94 6.92
N PHE A 31 3.19 7.65 6.30
CA PHE A 31 2.38 8.68 5.65
C PHE A 31 1.51 9.40 6.69
N ARG A 32 1.54 10.73 6.66
CA ARG A 32 0.69 11.57 7.53
C ARG A 32 -0.77 11.63 7.09
N ASN A 33 -1.02 11.42 5.79
CA ASN A 33 -2.36 11.49 5.23
C ASN A 33 -2.58 10.31 4.26
N ASN A 34 -3.72 9.64 4.44
CA ASN A 34 -4.17 8.56 3.57
C ASN A 34 -4.36 9.00 2.11
N GLU A 35 -4.79 10.24 1.86
CA GLU A 35 -4.92 10.72 0.47
C GLU A 35 -3.57 10.78 -0.24
N HIS A 36 -2.56 11.33 0.43
CA HIS A 36 -1.19 11.36 -0.11
C HIS A 36 -0.66 9.94 -0.31
N PHE A 37 -0.87 9.05 0.66
CA PHE A 37 -0.51 7.64 0.53
C PHE A 37 -1.17 6.99 -0.69
N ILE A 38 -2.49 7.12 -0.86
CA ILE A 38 -3.25 6.49 -1.95
C ILE A 38 -2.75 6.98 -3.31
N ARG A 39 -2.52 8.30 -3.46
CA ARG A 39 -2.01 8.88 -4.71
C ARG A 39 -0.62 8.37 -5.03
N THR A 40 0.30 8.42 -4.05
CA THR A 40 1.68 7.95 -4.22
C THR A 40 1.74 6.44 -4.47
N PHE A 41 0.96 5.65 -3.75
CA PHE A 41 0.88 4.20 -3.93
C PHE A 41 0.35 3.87 -5.33
N GLY A 42 -0.72 4.53 -5.77
CA GLY A 42 -1.29 4.31 -7.09
C GLY A 42 -0.35 4.72 -8.23
N ALA A 43 0.36 5.84 -8.07
CA ALA A 43 1.37 6.28 -9.04
C ALA A 43 2.51 5.26 -9.20
N LEU A 44 2.91 4.59 -8.12
CA LEU A 44 4.04 3.64 -8.12
C LEU A 44 3.64 2.18 -8.40
N THR A 45 2.43 1.77 -8.06
CA THR A 45 1.97 0.38 -8.22
C THR A 45 0.96 0.20 -9.35
N GLY A 46 0.46 1.30 -9.94
CA GLY A 46 -0.54 1.30 -11.02
C GLY A 46 -1.96 1.01 -10.55
N THR A 47 -2.19 0.78 -9.26
CA THR A 47 -3.53 0.45 -8.71
C THR A 47 -3.70 1.03 -7.31
N SER A 48 -4.94 1.21 -6.86
CA SER A 48 -5.20 1.73 -5.51
C SER A 48 -4.85 0.69 -4.45
N PRO A 49 -4.36 1.09 -3.26
CA PRO A 49 -3.98 0.15 -2.20
C PRO A 49 -5.14 -0.73 -1.74
N LYS A 50 -6.39 -0.24 -1.81
CA LYS A 50 -7.61 -1.02 -1.52
C LYS A 50 -7.83 -2.13 -2.55
N ARG A 51 -7.65 -1.81 -3.84
CA ARG A 51 -7.77 -2.79 -4.92
C ARG A 51 -6.63 -3.79 -4.87
N TYR A 52 -5.40 -3.32 -4.63
CA TYR A 52 -4.23 -4.16 -4.41
C TYR A 52 -4.44 -5.17 -3.28
N ALA A 53 -4.88 -4.72 -2.10
CA ALA A 53 -5.19 -5.63 -1.00
C ALA A 53 -6.26 -6.66 -1.39
N LYS A 54 -7.34 -6.23 -2.05
CA LYS A 54 -8.41 -7.14 -2.49
C LYS A 54 -7.93 -8.19 -3.48
N GLU A 55 -7.15 -7.81 -4.49
CA GLU A 55 -6.65 -8.73 -5.52
C GLU A 55 -5.72 -9.78 -4.92
N TYR A 56 -4.82 -9.39 -4.02
CA TYR A 56 -3.88 -10.32 -3.40
C TYR A 56 -4.51 -11.17 -2.30
N LEU A 57 -5.46 -10.64 -1.53
CA LEU A 57 -6.21 -11.44 -0.55
C LEU A 57 -7.20 -12.41 -1.21
N ALA A 58 -7.73 -12.07 -2.38
CA ALA A 58 -8.55 -13.00 -3.16
C ALA A 58 -7.70 -14.08 -3.85
N GLY A 59 -6.43 -13.77 -4.17
CA GLY A 59 -5.49 -14.67 -4.83
C GLY A 59 -4.86 -15.74 -3.93
N ASP A 60 -4.97 -15.64 -2.59
CA ASP A 60 -4.52 -16.65 -1.62
C ASP A 60 -5.56 -17.75 -1.35
N LYS A 61 -6.65 -17.78 -2.15
CA LYS A 61 -7.61 -18.90 -2.18
C LYS A 61 -7.23 -19.89 -3.29
N CYS A 62 -6.22 -20.71 -3.04
CA CYS A 62 -6.08 -22.01 -3.69
C CYS A 62 -5.61 -23.03 -2.65
#